data_AF-A0A9W9QPH9-F1
#
_entry.id   AF-A0A9W9QPH9-F1
#
_cell.length_a   1.000
_cell.length_b   1.000
_cell.length_c   1.000
_cell.angle_alpha   90.00
_cell.angle_beta   90.00
_cell.angle_gamma   90.00
#
_symmetry.space_group_name_H-M   'P 1'
#
loop_
_entity.id
_entity.type
_entity.pdbx_description
1 polymer ?
#
loop_
_entity_poly.entity_id
_entity_poly.type
_entity_poly.pdbx_seq_one_letter_code
_entity_poly.pdbx_strand_id
1 'polypeptide(L)'
;MAPNLHLSRHYFIRDMIQSQSLTTSQMADAAECSEKTIKNTRRNLRLFGQVHAPSTRIGRRRSITPPMLEALCDHLLEKPGLYLEEMVIFLWDEFRMLALGQRKTVLGAIFGTQASVLRI
;
A
#
# COMPACT_ATOMS: atom_id res chain seq x y z
N MET A 1 14.11 7.54 13.24
CA MET A 1 14.29 6.40 12.31
C MET A 1 15.77 6.10 12.24
N ALA A 2 16.19 4.83 12.15
CA ALA A 2 17.59 4.51 11.95
C ALA A 2 18.00 4.80 10.50
N PRO A 3 19.22 5.31 10.25
CA PRO A 3 19.71 5.56 8.90
C PRO A 3 19.77 4.24 8.11
N ASN A 4 19.40 4.31 6.83
CA ASN A 4 19.49 3.16 5.93
C ASN A 4 20.97 2.79 5.74
N LEU A 5 21.27 1.49 5.74
CA LEU A 5 22.59 1.02 5.32
C LEU A 5 22.80 1.42 3.84
N HIS A 6 24.04 1.78 3.51
CA HIS A 6 24.41 2.12 2.15
C HIS A 6 24.23 0.92 1.20
N LEU A 7 23.87 1.18 -0.06
CA LEU A 7 23.56 0.13 -1.03
C LEU A 7 24.73 -0.85 -1.24
N SER A 8 25.98 -0.36 -1.19
CA SER A 8 27.17 -1.20 -1.26
C SER A 8 27.23 -2.25 -0.13
N ARG A 9 26.84 -1.88 1.09
CA ARG A 9 26.77 -2.81 2.23
C ARG A 9 25.69 -3.87 2.03
N HIS A 10 24.58 -3.53 1.37
CA HIS A 10 23.53 -4.49 1.06
C HIS A 10 23.99 -5.59 0.09
N TYR A 11 24.74 -5.23 -0.96
CA TYR A 11 25.35 -6.21 -1.87
C TYR A 11 26.37 -7.08 -1.14
N PHE A 12 27.26 -6.47 -0.36
CA PHE A 12 28.25 -7.20 0.43
C PHE A 12 27.60 -8.23 1.38
N ILE A 13 26.54 -7.84 2.10
CA ILE A 13 25.80 -8.77 2.98
C ILE A 13 25.13 -9.88 2.17
N ARG A 14 24.56 -9.58 1.00
CA ARG A 14 23.92 -10.58 0.13
C ARG A 14 24.93 -11.65 -0.27
N ASP A 15 26.11 -11.25 -0.74
CA ASP A 15 27.13 -12.17 -1.22
C ASP A 15 27.65 -13.07 -0.08
N MET A 16 27.85 -12.51 1.12
CA MET A 16 28.19 -13.29 2.32
C MET A 16 27.09 -14.27 2.74
N ILE A 17 25.81 -13.90 2.58
CA ILE A 17 24.70 -14.83 2.89
C ILE A 17 24.68 -15.97 1.87
N GLN A 18 24.97 -15.68 0.60
CA GLN A 18 25.01 -16.68 -0.46
C GLN A 18 26.20 -17.62 -0.34
N SER A 19 27.35 -17.15 0.18
CA SER A 19 28.53 -18.00 0.39
C SER A 19 28.36 -19.04 1.51
N GLN A 20 27.38 -18.86 2.41
CA GLN A 20 27.04 -19.77 3.53
C GLN A 20 28.21 -20.17 4.45
N SER A 21 29.33 -19.47 4.37
CA SER A 21 30.58 -19.83 5.04
C SER A 21 30.76 -19.18 6.42
N LEU A 22 29.95 -18.17 6.75
CA LEU A 22 30.12 -17.33 7.93
C LEU A 22 28.94 -17.44 8.90
N THR A 23 29.25 -17.35 10.19
CA THR A 23 28.23 -17.21 11.25
C THR A 23 27.63 -15.80 11.25
N THR A 24 26.45 -15.63 11.86
CA THR A 24 25.78 -14.32 11.86
C THR A 24 26.56 -13.22 12.58
N SER A 25 27.33 -13.56 13.62
CA SER A 25 28.19 -12.60 14.33
C SER A 25 29.36 -12.16 13.45
N GLN A 26 30.07 -13.09 12.81
CA GLN A 26 31.17 -12.76 11.89
C GLN A 26 30.70 -11.87 10.72
N MET A 27 29.52 -12.14 10.17
CA MET A 27 28.94 -11.32 9.11
C MET A 27 28.56 -9.92 9.60
N ALA A 28 28.07 -9.81 10.84
CA ALA A 28 27.69 -8.55 11.47
C ALA A 28 28.93 -7.68 11.70
N ASP A 29 30.01 -8.28 12.21
CA ASP A 29 31.29 -7.61 12.44
C ASP A 29 31.93 -7.15 11.12
N ALA A 30 31.96 -8.02 10.10
CA ALA A 30 32.52 -7.68 8.79
C ALA A 30 31.73 -6.59 8.04
N ALA A 31 30.41 -6.52 8.22
CA ALA A 31 29.56 -5.51 7.61
C ALA A 31 29.35 -4.26 8.48
N GLU A 32 30.01 -4.18 9.66
CA GLU A 32 29.85 -3.11 10.64
C GLU A 32 28.36 -2.84 10.97
N CYS A 33 27.59 -3.90 11.18
CA CYS A 33 26.15 -3.81 11.40
C CYS A 33 25.68 -4.70 12.55
N SER A 34 24.44 -4.50 13.00
CA SER A 34 23.88 -5.35 14.05
C SER A 34 23.55 -6.75 13.52
N GLU A 35 23.66 -7.78 14.36
CA GLU A 35 23.18 -9.12 14.00
C GLU A 35 21.70 -9.15 13.57
N LYS A 36 20.89 -8.24 14.14
CA LYS A 36 19.47 -8.09 13.76
C LYS A 36 19.33 -7.72 12.28
N THR A 37 20.23 -6.89 11.75
CA THR A 37 20.26 -6.52 10.34
C THR A 37 20.53 -7.75 9.47
N ILE A 38 21.53 -8.56 9.81
CA ILE A 38 21.85 -9.81 9.08
C ILE A 38 20.67 -10.77 9.10
N LYS A 39 20.05 -10.98 10.27
CA LYS A 39 18.86 -11.85 10.42
C LYS A 39 17.69 -11.35 9.58
N ASN A 40 17.45 -10.03 9.55
CA ASN A 40 16.39 -9.43 8.76
C ASN A 40 16.65 -9.53 7.25
N THR A 41 17.87 -9.26 6.81
CA THR A 41 18.28 -9.43 5.41
C THR A 41 18.13 -10.89 4.95
N ARG A 42 18.55 -11.85 5.77
CA ARG A 42 18.37 -13.28 5.48
C ARG A 42 16.88 -13.64 5.36
N ARG A 43 16.04 -13.10 6.26
CA ARG A 43 14.58 -13.27 6.18
C ARG A 43 14.01 -12.69 4.89
N ASN A 44 14.41 -11.47 4.52
CA ASN A 44 13.93 -10.82 3.30
C ASN A 44 14.37 -11.58 2.04
N LEU A 45 15.63 -12.03 1.98
CA LEU A 45 16.13 -12.85 0.87
C LEU A 45 15.33 -14.15 0.74
N ARG A 46 15.00 -14.81 1.86
CA ARG A 46 14.18 -16.03 1.84
C ARG A 46 12.74 -15.77 1.38
N LEU A 47 12.14 -14.64 1.76
CA LEU A 47 10.73 -14.35 1.48
C LEU A 47 10.51 -13.70 0.11
N PHE A 48 11.42 -12.84 -0.32
CA PHE A 48 11.24 -11.94 -1.46
C PHE A 48 12.36 -12.04 -2.50
N GLY A 49 13.43 -12.80 -2.23
CA GLY A 49 14.62 -12.87 -3.11
C GLY A 49 15.46 -11.59 -3.13
N GLN A 50 15.11 -10.58 -2.33
CA GLN A 50 15.80 -9.30 -2.26
C GLN A 50 16.21 -8.95 -0.83
N VAL A 51 17.24 -8.12 -0.69
CA VAL A 51 17.72 -7.63 0.62
C VAL A 51 16.66 -6.76 1.31
N HIS A 52 15.89 -6.03 0.51
CA HIS A 52 14.75 -5.25 0.98
C HIS A 52 13.44 -5.99 0.79
N ALA A 53 12.52 -5.79 1.72
CA ALA A 53 11.14 -6.15 1.48
C ALA A 53 10.58 -5.25 0.35
N PRO A 54 9.72 -5.78 -0.53
CA PRO A 54 9.00 -4.96 -1.49
C PRO A 54 8.29 -3.82 -0.77
N SER A 55 8.29 -2.65 -1.41
CA SER A 55 7.52 -1.50 -0.90
C SER A 55 6.03 -1.86 -0.96
N THR A 56 5.53 -2.37 0.16
CA THR A 56 4.11 -2.59 0.35
C THR A 56 3.51 -1.25 0.70
N ARG A 57 2.48 -0.84 -0.05
CA ARG A 57 1.77 0.40 0.23
C ARG A 57 1.09 0.27 1.59
N ILE A 58 1.73 0.82 2.62
CA ILE A 58 1.17 0.90 3.97
C ILE A 58 0.11 2.02 3.95
N GLY A 59 -1.15 1.68 4.21
CA GLY A 59 -2.26 2.63 4.29
C GLY A 59 -3.55 2.15 3.65
N ARG A 60 -4.59 3.00 3.71
CA ARG A 60 -5.88 2.72 3.07
C ARG A 60 -5.68 2.60 1.56
N ARG A 61 -6.14 1.50 0.96
CA ARG A 61 -6.20 1.37 -0.50
C ARG A 61 -7.02 2.54 -1.07
N ARG A 62 -6.56 3.12 -2.18
CA ARG A 62 -7.33 4.19 -2.86
C ARG A 62 -8.72 3.62 -3.20
N SER A 63 -9.76 4.34 -2.80
CA SER A 63 -11.14 4.03 -3.21
C SER A 63 -11.37 4.38 -4.68
N ILE A 64 -10.67 5.39 -5.17
CA ILE A 64 -10.68 5.83 -6.57
C ILE A 64 -9.57 5.09 -7.32
N THR A 65 -9.94 4.32 -8.33
CA THR A 65 -8.99 3.62 -9.21
C THR A 65 -8.36 4.62 -10.20
N PRO A 66 -7.19 4.32 -10.79
CA PRO A 66 -6.59 5.21 -11.78
C PRO A 66 -7.53 5.60 -12.94
N PRO A 67 -8.33 4.69 -13.54
CA PRO A 67 -9.30 5.06 -14.58
C PRO A 67 -10.40 6.00 -14.10
N MET A 68 -10.89 5.83 -12.87
CA MET A 68 -11.86 6.75 -12.26
C MET A 68 -11.27 8.15 -12.11
N LEU A 69 -9.99 8.24 -11.75
CA LEU A 69 -9.31 9.51 -11.60
C LEU A 69 -9.11 10.19 -12.95
N GLU A 70 -8.77 9.44 -14.00
CA GLU A 70 -8.62 9.94 -15.37
C GLU A 70 -9.94 10.49 -15.91
N ALA A 71 -11.03 9.72 -15.83
CA ALA A 71 -12.35 10.19 -16.25
C ALA A 71 -12.82 11.43 -15.47
N LEU A 72 -12.55 11.48 -14.16
CA LEU A 72 -12.86 12.67 -13.36
C LEU A 72 -12.03 13.88 -13.82
N CYS A 73 -10.75 13.68 -14.16
CA CYS A 73 -9.92 14.75 -14.68
C CYS A 73 -10.44 15.27 -16.02
N ASP A 74 -10.82 14.40 -16.94
CA ASP A 74 -11.39 14.78 -18.24
C ASP A 74 -12.71 15.55 -18.05
N HIS A 75 -13.57 15.09 -17.16
CA HIS A 75 -14.82 15.78 -16.85
C HIS A 75 -14.60 17.16 -16.21
N LEU A 76 -13.56 17.31 -15.39
CA LEU A 76 -13.20 18.60 -14.81
C LEU A 76 -12.58 19.56 -15.84
N LEU A 77 -11.96 19.06 -16.91
CA LEU A 77 -11.52 19.92 -18.01
C LEU A 77 -12.70 20.53 -18.75
N GLU A 78 -13.80 19.78 -18.91
CA GLU A 78 -15.04 20.27 -19.52
C GLU A 78 -15.81 21.21 -18.58
N LYS A 79 -15.87 20.89 -17.28
CA LYS A 79 -16.61 21.67 -16.27
C LYS A 79 -15.76 21.87 -14.99
N PRO A 80 -14.87 22.88 -14.94
CA PRO A 80 -13.95 23.05 -13.81
C PRO A 80 -14.60 23.51 -12.51
N GLY A 81 -15.86 23.97 -12.54
CA GLY A 81 -16.60 24.48 -11.39
C GLY A 81 -17.47 23.44 -10.66
N LEU A 82 -17.26 22.14 -10.91
CA LEU A 82 -18.02 21.07 -10.26
C LEU A 82 -17.78 21.06 -8.74
N TYR A 83 -18.88 20.96 -7.99
CA TYR A 83 -18.84 20.70 -6.55
C TYR A 83 -18.40 19.25 -6.27
N LEU A 84 -17.87 19.01 -5.07
CA LEU A 84 -17.40 17.67 -4.67
C LEU A 84 -18.52 16.63 -4.73
N GLU A 85 -19.74 17.01 -4.36
CA GLU A 85 -20.92 16.14 -4.44
C GLU A 85 -21.24 15.74 -5.89
N GLU A 86 -21.10 16.68 -6.83
CA GLU A 86 -21.31 16.41 -8.26
C GLU A 86 -20.21 15.48 -8.81
N MET A 87 -18.96 15.64 -8.37
CA MET A 87 -17.86 14.71 -8.73
C MET A 87 -18.12 13.30 -8.20
N VAL A 88 -18.66 13.18 -6.99
CA VAL A 88 -19.04 11.88 -6.41
C VAL A 88 -20.19 11.26 -7.20
N ILE A 89 -21.19 12.06 -7.60
CA ILE A 89 -22.30 11.59 -8.44
C ILE A 89 -21.78 11.12 -9.80
N PHE A 90 -20.91 11.88 -10.46
CA PHE A 90 -20.28 11.52 -11.73
C PHE A 90 -19.53 10.19 -11.63
N LEU A 91 -18.63 10.07 -10.64
CA LEU A 91 -17.90 8.83 -10.41
C LEU A 91 -18.83 7.66 -10.09
N TRP A 92 -19.91 7.91 -9.37
CA TRP A 92 -20.87 6.88 -9.00
C TRP A 92 -21.77 6.49 -10.18
N ASP A 93 -22.14 7.41 -11.06
CA ASP A 93 -22.94 7.13 -12.26
C ASP A 93 -22.13 6.36 -13.31
N GLU A 94 -20.93 6.85 -13.62
CA GLU A 94 -20.07 6.29 -14.65
C GLU A 94 -19.42 4.96 -14.22
N PHE A 95 -19.07 4.81 -12.93
CA PHE A 95 -18.38 3.62 -12.40
C PHE A 95 -19.24 2.75 -11.47
N ARG A 96 -20.57 2.86 -11.51
CA ARG A 96 -21.55 2.17 -10.62
C ARG A 96 -21.54 0.63 -10.64
N MET A 97 -20.57 -0.02 -11.27
CA MET A 97 -20.48 -1.49 -11.43
C MET A 97 -19.16 -2.09 -10.94
N LEU A 98 -18.54 -1.55 -9.87
CA LEU A 98 -17.46 -2.25 -9.15
C LEU A 98 -17.69 -2.38 -7.63
N ALA A 99 -18.77 -1.79 -7.10
CA ALA A 99 -19.07 -1.79 -5.66
C ALA A 99 -19.86 -3.02 -5.16
N LEU A 100 -20.30 -3.94 -6.03
CA LEU A 100 -20.92 -5.21 -5.59
C LEU A 100 -19.89 -6.26 -5.12
N GLY A 101 -18.59 -5.97 -5.18
CA GLY A 101 -17.53 -6.87 -4.71
C GLY A 101 -16.88 -6.50 -3.38
N GLN A 102 -17.07 -5.28 -2.85
CA GLN A 102 -16.37 -4.83 -1.64
C GLN A 102 -17.22 -3.87 -0.80
N ARG A 103 -17.81 -4.45 0.26
CA ARG A 103 -18.25 -3.82 1.52
C ARG A 103 -19.57 -3.03 1.51
N LYS A 104 -20.60 -3.72 2.02
CA LYS A 104 -21.90 -3.21 2.49
C LYS A 104 -21.83 -2.21 3.68
N THR A 105 -20.86 -1.29 3.75
CA THR A 105 -20.71 -0.40 4.93
C THR A 105 -20.72 1.10 4.64
N VAL A 106 -20.89 1.53 3.38
CA VAL A 106 -20.95 2.98 3.07
C VAL A 106 -22.39 3.48 2.99
N LEU A 107 -23.35 2.63 2.61
CA LEU A 107 -24.74 3.05 2.40
C LEU A 107 -25.47 3.47 3.70
N GLY A 108 -25.13 2.85 4.83
CA GLY A 108 -25.73 3.18 6.14
C GLY A 108 -25.18 4.43 6.81
N ALA A 109 -24.08 5.00 6.31
CA ALA A 109 -23.50 6.23 6.86
C ALA A 109 -23.92 7.50 6.09
N ILE A 110 -24.40 7.35 4.84
CA ILE A 110 -24.81 8.48 3.99
C ILE A 110 -26.32 8.73 4.09
N PHE A 111 -27.13 7.67 4.21
CA PHE A 111 -28.58 7.79 4.36
C PHE A 111 -28.97 7.39 5.78
N GLY A 112 -29.01 8.39 6.67
CA GLY A 112 -29.39 8.24 8.06
C GLY A 112 -30.67 7.43 8.25
N THR A 113 -30.62 6.56 9.25
CA THR A 113 -31.71 5.71 9.75
C THR A 113 -32.97 6.52 10.04
N GLN A 114 -33.86 6.63 9.06
CA GLN A 114 -35.23 7.11 9.20
C GLN A 114 -36.15 6.12 8.49
N ALA A 115 -36.41 4.97 9.11
CA ALA A 115 -37.56 4.13 8.81
C ALA A 115 -37.69 3.03 9.87
N SER A 116 -38.55 3.27 10.87
CA SER A 116 -39.50 2.28 11.41
C SER A 116 -40.33 2.92 12.54
N VAL A 117 -41.13 3.93 12.19
CA VAL A 117 -42.43 4.13 12.83
C VAL A 117 -43.43 3.38 11.96
N LEU A 118 -43.82 2.17 12.37
CA LEU A 118 -45.18 1.65 12.24
C LEU A 118 -45.27 0.38 13.08
N ARG A 119 -45.73 0.53 14.32
CA ARG A 119 -46.43 -0.54 15.02
C ARG A 119 -47.82 -0.62 14.39
N ILE A 120 -48.16 -1.78 13.84
CA ILE A 120 -49.52 -2.33 13.89
C ILE A 120 -49.36 -3.73 14.48
#